data_AF-A0AAN8YVN1-F1
#
_entry.id   AF-A0AAN8YVN1-F1
#
_cell.length_a   1.000
_cell.length_b   1.000
_cell.length_c   1.000
_cell.angle_alpha   90.00
_cell.angle_beta   90.00
_cell.angle_gamma   90.00
#
_symmetry.space_group_name_H-M   'P 1'
#
loop_
_entity.id
_entity.type
_entity.pdbx_description
1 polymer ?
#
loop_
_entity_poly.entity_id
_entity_poly.type
_entity_poly.pdbx_seq_one_letter_code
_entity_poly.pdbx_strand_id
1 'polypeptide(L)'
;MRDLGYILAVTALNRIEEGKVQQQTGEVAFPVVSTCLTFKIFKGEIPEGVVHRIWKHGVFLRCGPIHNLYLSNQKMPGYDYMPGETHTLKQDVENGEGRHNCFFMLSLQSG
;
A
#
# COMPACT_ATOMS: atom_id res chain seq x y z
N MET A 1 -5.96 -3.84 -16.56
CA MET A 1 -5.60 -2.96 -15.43
C MET A 1 -5.45 -3.70 -14.10
N ARG A 2 -6.26 -4.73 -13.78
CA ARG A 2 -6.28 -5.37 -12.45
C ARG A 2 -4.92 -5.91 -11.98
N ASP A 3 -4.01 -6.26 -12.89
CA ASP A 3 -2.70 -6.82 -12.54
C ASP A 3 -1.55 -5.82 -12.46
N LEU A 4 -1.77 -4.54 -12.77
CA LEU A 4 -0.69 -3.53 -12.82
C LEU A 4 -0.42 -2.83 -11.48
N GLY A 5 -1.28 -3.03 -10.48
CA GLY A 5 -1.22 -2.29 -9.21
C GLY A 5 -1.64 -0.83 -9.38
N TYR A 6 -1.11 0.05 -8.54
CA TYR A 6 -1.39 1.48 -8.55
C TYR A 6 -0.44 2.17 -9.53
N ILE A 7 -0.98 2.84 -10.55
CA ILE A 7 -0.19 3.71 -11.43
C ILE A 7 0.07 5.02 -10.67
N LEU A 8 1.33 5.30 -10.36
CA LEU A 8 1.74 6.52 -9.65
C LEU A 8 1.94 7.68 -10.62
N ALA A 9 2.60 7.41 -11.75
CA ALA A 9 2.90 8.40 -12.76
C ALA A 9 3.11 7.75 -14.12
N VAL A 10 2.81 8.49 -15.19
CA VAL A 10 3.32 8.20 -16.54
C VAL A 10 4.72 8.81 -16.61
N THR A 11 5.72 8.00 -16.92
CA THR A 11 7.12 8.44 -16.97
C THR A 11 7.59 8.70 -18.39
N ALA A 12 6.98 8.05 -19.39
CA ALA A 12 7.28 8.29 -20.79
C ALA A 12 6.05 8.06 -21.67
N LEU A 13 5.89 8.91 -22.68
CA LEU A 13 4.96 8.73 -23.78
C LEU A 13 5.71 8.07 -24.93
N ASN A 14 5.53 6.76 -25.13
CA ASN A 14 6.36 6.00 -26.05
C ASN A 14 5.86 6.12 -27.49
N ARG A 15 4.55 5.95 -27.70
CA ARG A 15 3.92 6.01 -29.03
C ARG A 15 2.49 6.49 -28.93
N ILE A 16 2.05 7.25 -29.93
CA ILE A 16 0.66 7.62 -30.17
C ILE A 16 0.26 6.96 -31.48
N GLU A 17 -0.82 6.19 -31.48
CA GLU A 17 -1.37 5.55 -32.68
C GLU A 17 -2.37 6.46 -33.40
N GLU A 18 -2.80 6.06 -34.59
CA GLU A 18 -3.80 6.80 -35.36
C GLU A 18 -5.10 7.00 -34.57
N GLY A 19 -5.63 8.23 -34.64
CA GLY A 19 -6.85 8.62 -33.96
C GLY A 19 -8.08 7.94 -34.53
N LYS A 20 -8.94 7.43 -33.66
CA LYS A 20 -10.21 6.78 -34.02
C LYS A 20 -11.37 7.71 -33.69
N VAL A 21 -12.24 7.96 -34.67
CA VAL A 21 -13.46 8.76 -34.47
C VAL A 21 -14.52 7.92 -33.74
N GLN A 22 -15.05 8.44 -32.64
CA GLN A 22 -16.21 7.87 -31.97
C GLN A 22 -17.49 8.20 -32.75
N GLN A 23 -18.14 7.18 -33.28
CA GLN A 23 -19.31 7.33 -34.16
C GLN A 23 -20.49 8.05 -33.50
N GLN A 24 -20.62 7.99 -32.17
CA GLN A 24 -21.74 8.58 -31.44
C GLN A 24 -21.53 10.05 -31.07
N THR A 25 -20.29 10.46 -30.79
CA THR A 25 -19.96 11.81 -30.28
C THR A 25 -19.22 12.67 -31.31
N GLY A 26 -18.62 12.05 -32.32
CA GLY A 26 -17.72 12.71 -33.27
C GLY A 26 -16.32 13.01 -32.70
N GLU A 27 -16.05 12.64 -31.44
CA GLU A 27 -14.75 12.86 -30.79
C GLU A 27 -13.68 11.93 -31.36
N VAL A 28 -12.41 12.36 -31.33
CA VAL A 28 -11.27 11.54 -31.78
C VAL A 28 -10.47 11.05 -30.58
N ALA A 29 -10.35 9.72 -30.45
CA ALA A 29 -9.56 9.08 -29.41
C ALA A 29 -8.25 8.54 -29.99
N PHE A 30 -7.12 8.87 -29.39
CA PHE A 30 -5.80 8.39 -29.80
C PHE A 30 -5.34 7.27 -28.84
N PRO A 31 -5.17 6.03 -29.32
CA PRO A 31 -4.53 4.99 -28.52
C PRO A 31 -3.08 5.37 -28.23
N VAL A 32 -2.63 5.12 -27.00
CA VAL A 32 -1.30 5.52 -26.53
C VAL A 32 -0.60 4.35 -25.87
N VAL A 33 0.68 4.19 -26.22
CA VAL A 33 1.62 3.32 -25.51
C VAL A 33 2.50 4.19 -24.64
N SER A 34 2.52 3.92 -23.34
CA SER A 34 3.29 4.67 -22.35
C SER A 34 4.03 3.75 -21.39
N THR A 35 5.08 4.30 -20.77
CA THR A 35 5.74 3.70 -19.61
C THR A 35 5.19 4.37 -18.36
N CYS A 36 4.88 3.56 -17.35
CA CYS A 36 4.33 4.04 -16.10
C CYS A 36 5.17 3.56 -14.92
N LEU A 37 5.33 4.43 -13.93
CA LEU A 37 5.76 4.06 -12.60
C LEU A 37 4.56 3.47 -11.86
N THR A 38 4.71 2.26 -11.33
CA THR A 38 3.63 1.54 -10.63
C THR A 38 4.06 1.13 -9.23
N PHE A 39 3.08 1.02 -8.33
CA PHE A 39 3.24 0.49 -6.98
C PHE A 39 2.35 -0.76 -6.83
N LYS A 40 2.96 -1.90 -6.52
CA LYS A 40 2.27 -3.16 -6.32
C LYS A 40 3.02 -3.96 -5.26
N ILE A 41 2.30 -4.43 -4.24
CA ILE A 41 2.82 -5.40 -3.27
C ILE A 41 2.66 -6.79 -3.87
N PHE A 42 3.72 -7.58 -3.86
CA PHE A 42 3.72 -8.97 -4.28
C PHE A 42 3.56 -9.93 -3.10
N LYS A 43 3.02 -11.12 -3.38
CA LYS A 43 2.90 -12.17 -2.38
C LYS A 43 4.30 -12.56 -1.89
N GLY A 44 4.52 -12.54 -0.58
CA GLY A 44 5.80 -12.86 0.04
C GLY A 44 6.72 -11.64 0.26
N GLU A 45 6.33 -10.45 -0.22
CA GLU A 45 7.06 -9.23 0.13
C GLU A 45 6.80 -8.82 1.57
N ILE A 46 7.73 -8.01 2.07
CA ILE A 46 7.73 -7.42 3.40
C ILE A 46 7.45 -5.93 3.22
N PRO A 47 6.17 -5.50 3.16
CA PRO A 47 5.84 -4.10 2.97
C PRO A 47 6.12 -3.30 4.24
N GLU A 48 6.77 -2.16 4.07
CA GLU A 48 6.94 -1.17 5.14
C GLU A 48 5.74 -0.23 5.17
N GLY A 49 5.16 -0.03 6.35
CA GLY A 49 4.01 0.84 6.51
C GLY A 49 3.79 1.32 7.93
N VAL A 50 2.91 2.31 8.07
CA VAL A 50 2.56 2.93 9.34
C VAL A 50 1.16 2.48 9.76
N VAL A 51 1.04 1.93 10.96
CA VAL A 51 -0.26 1.58 11.55
C VAL A 51 -1.06 2.86 11.80
N HIS A 52 -2.32 2.90 11.36
CA HIS A 52 -3.20 4.05 11.58
C HIS A 52 -4.55 3.70 12.22
N ARG A 53 -4.90 2.41 12.31
CA ARG A 53 -6.03 1.92 13.11
C ARG A 53 -5.69 0.57 13.74
N ILE A 54 -6.06 0.40 15.01
CA ILE A 54 -5.77 -0.79 15.80
C ILE A 54 -7.10 -1.32 16.34
N TRP A 55 -7.42 -2.58 16.03
CA TRP A 55 -8.70 -3.21 16.32
C TRP A 55 -8.47 -4.55 17.03
N LYS A 56 -9.45 -5.04 17.78
CA LYS A 56 -9.36 -6.34 18.51
C LYS A 56 -8.80 -7.50 17.67
N HIS A 57 -9.09 -7.52 16.37
CA HIS A 57 -8.72 -8.63 15.48
C HIS A 57 -7.47 -8.37 14.63
N GLY A 58 -6.86 -7.18 14.72
CA GLY A 58 -5.71 -6.84 13.90
C GLY A 58 -5.51 -5.34 13.73
N VAL A 59 -4.70 -4.97 12.75
CA VAL A 59 -4.33 -3.57 12.50
C VAL A 59 -4.50 -3.21 11.03
N PHE A 60 -4.76 -1.94 10.78
CA PHE A 60 -4.69 -1.36 9.43
C PHE A 60 -3.45 -0.49 9.31
N LEU A 61 -2.70 -0.70 8.23
CA LEU A 61 -1.51 0.03 7.87
C LEU A 61 -1.73 0.88 6.62
N ARG A 62 -0.95 1.95 6.52
CA ARG A 62 -0.71 2.70 5.29
C ARG A 62 0.67 2.30 4.75
N CYS A 63 0.71 1.83 3.51
CA CYS A 63 1.93 1.46 2.79
C CYS A 63 1.87 2.07 1.40
N GLY A 64 2.64 3.15 1.17
CA GLY A 64 2.53 3.96 -0.04
C GLY A 64 1.07 4.40 -0.31
N PRO A 65 0.53 4.18 -1.53
CA PRO A 65 -0.86 4.53 -1.87
C PRO A 65 -1.91 3.57 -1.26
N ILE A 66 -1.49 2.49 -0.60
CA ILE A 66 -2.40 1.52 0.02
C ILE A 66 -2.73 1.99 1.43
N HIS A 67 -3.96 2.49 1.63
CA HIS A 67 -4.41 3.03 2.91
C HIS A 67 -5.08 2.01 3.84
N ASN A 68 -5.48 0.84 3.33
CA ASN A 68 -6.26 -0.16 4.08
C ASN A 68 -5.60 -1.54 4.04
N LEU A 69 -4.27 -1.60 4.18
CA LEU A 69 -3.56 -2.87 4.31
C LEU A 69 -3.91 -3.48 5.67
N TYR A 70 -4.55 -4.64 5.70
CA TYR A 70 -4.97 -5.30 6.93
C TYR A 70 -4.01 -6.41 7.34
N LEU A 71 -3.58 -6.38 8.60
CA LEU A 71 -2.81 -7.45 9.22
C LEU A 71 -3.60 -8.05 10.39
N SER A 72 -3.95 -9.33 10.25
CA SER A 72 -4.65 -10.11 11.28
C SER A 72 -3.76 -10.37 12.50
N ASN A 73 -4.34 -10.31 13.69
CA ASN A 73 -3.67 -10.68 14.94
C ASN A 73 -3.16 -12.13 14.97
N GLN A 74 -3.73 -13.02 14.17
CA GLN A 74 -3.27 -14.41 14.02
C GLN A 74 -1.83 -14.50 13.48
N LYS A 75 -1.36 -13.44 12.82
CA LYS A 75 0.02 -13.34 12.30
C LYS A 75 0.92 -12.47 13.18
N MET A 76 0.45 -12.05 14.35
CA MET A 76 1.17 -11.19 15.30
C MET A 76 1.17 -11.86 16.69
N PRO A 77 2.08 -12.82 16.94
CA PRO A 77 2.24 -13.39 18.28
C PRO A 77 2.50 -12.29 19.31
N GLY A 78 1.79 -12.32 20.43
CA GLY A 78 1.87 -11.28 21.46
C GLY A 78 1.01 -10.05 21.22
N TYR A 79 0.15 -10.05 20.19
CA TYR A 79 -0.82 -8.97 19.99
C TYR A 79 -1.85 -8.94 21.13
N ASP A 80 -1.82 -7.88 21.94
CA ASP A 80 -2.80 -7.61 22.99
C ASP A 80 -3.56 -6.31 22.68
N TYR A 81 -4.89 -6.39 22.71
CA TYR A 81 -5.77 -5.27 22.40
C TYR A 81 -6.43 -4.74 23.66
N MET A 82 -6.07 -3.50 24.04
CA MET A 82 -6.67 -2.78 25.15
C MET A 82 -7.66 -1.72 24.62
N PRO A 83 -8.97 -1.84 24.91
CA PRO A 83 -9.94 -0.81 24.54
C PRO A 83 -9.72 0.48 25.34
N GLY A 84 -9.71 1.64 24.66
CA GLY A 84 -9.75 2.96 25.32
C GLY A 84 -8.41 3.66 25.49
N GLU A 85 -7.28 3.03 25.19
CA GLU A 85 -5.99 3.72 25.08
C GLU A 85 -5.83 4.33 23.68
N THR A 86 -5.19 5.50 23.58
CA THR A 86 -4.70 6.00 22.29
C THR A 86 -3.65 5.01 21.82
N HIS A 87 -4.05 4.12 20.93
CA HIS A 87 -3.37 2.86 20.63
C HIS A 87 -1.91 3.10 20.23
N THR A 88 -1.03 3.05 21.23
CA THR A 88 0.42 3.04 21.08
C THR A 88 0.80 1.60 21.31
N LEU A 89 1.10 0.87 20.24
CA LEU A 89 1.63 -0.49 20.37
C LEU A 89 2.99 -0.35 21.07
N LYS A 90 3.04 -0.73 22.35
CA LYS A 90 4.29 -0.75 23.11
C LYS A 90 5.14 -1.88 22.54
N GLN A 91 6.18 -1.51 21.82
CA GLN A 91 7.33 -2.38 21.64
C GLN A 91 8.43 -1.76 22.48
N ASP A 92 8.91 -2.49 23.49
CA ASP A 92 10.08 -2.10 24.26
C ASP A 92 11.27 -2.10 23.32
N VAL A 93 11.59 -0.94 22.76
CA VAL A 93 12.90 -0.66 22.18
C VAL A 93 13.71 -0.05 23.31
N GLU A 94 14.51 -0.87 23.96
CA GLU A 94 15.64 -0.36 24.72
C GLU A 94 16.58 0.37 23.75
N ASN A 95 16.80 1.65 24.09
CA ASN A 95 17.84 2.56 23.64
C ASN A 95 17.57 3.47 22.41
N GLY A 96 17.33 4.74 22.74
CA GLY A 96 18.05 5.85 22.11
C GLY A 96 17.23 6.78 21.21
N GLU A 97 16.73 7.87 21.80
CA GLU A 97 16.33 9.13 21.15
C GLU A 97 15.26 9.09 20.04
N GLY A 98 14.02 9.38 20.46
CA GLY A 98 13.35 10.60 19.98
C GLY A 98 12.91 10.66 18.52
N ARG A 99 11.92 9.84 18.15
CA ARG A 99 10.76 10.21 17.32
C ARG A 99 9.77 9.05 17.30
N HIS A 100 8.60 9.27 17.89
CA HIS A 100 7.51 8.30 18.01
C HIS A 100 6.88 8.02 16.64
N ASN A 101 7.50 7.15 15.84
CA ASN A 101 6.89 6.51 14.69
C ASN A 101 7.14 5.01 14.88
N CYS A 102 6.13 4.24 15.25
CA CYS A 102 6.24 2.78 15.27
C CYS A 102 6.37 2.30 13.82
N PHE A 103 7.60 2.10 13.37
CA PHE A 103 7.90 1.43 12.11
C PHE A 103 7.75 -0.07 12.31
N PHE A 104 6.66 -0.65 11.80
CA PHE A 104 6.54 -2.10 11.74
C PHE A 104 7.20 -2.59 10.46
N MET A 105 8.47 -3.02 10.55
CA MET A 105 9.06 -3.89 9.53
C MET A 105 8.46 -5.29 9.70
N LEU A 106 7.37 -5.55 8.99
CA LEU A 106 6.69 -6.84 9.06
C LEU A 106 7.38 -7.85 8.15
N SER A 107 8.39 -8.54 8.67
CA SER A 107 8.92 -9.72 7.99
C SER A 107 7.85 -10.83 7.94
N LEU A 108 7.09 -10.88 6.85
CA LEU A 108 6.21 -12.00 6.54
C LEU A 108 7.07 -13.17 6.08
N GLN A 109 7.58 -13.96 7.01
CA GLN A 109 8.18 -15.25 6.66
C GLN A 109 7.05 -16.20 6.22
N SER A 110 7.12 -16.64 4.97
CA SER A 110 6.22 -17.62 4.37
C SER A 110 6.48 -18.99 4.98
N GLY A 111 5.50 -19.53 5.71
CA GLY A 111 5.32 -20.97 5.91
C GLY A 111 4.45 -21.57 4.82
#